data_AF-A0A7Y2C3B3-F1
#
_entry.id   AF-A0A7Y2C3B3-F1
#
_cell.length_a   1.000
_cell.length_b   1.000
_cell.length_c   1.000
_cell.angle_alpha   90.00
_cell.angle_beta   90.00
_cell.angle_gamma   90.00
#
_symmetry.space_group_name_H-M   'P 1'
#
loop_
_entity.id
_entity.type
_entity.pdbx_description
1 polymer ?
#
loop_
_entity_poly.entity_id
_entity_poly.type
_entity_poly.pdbx_seq_one_letter_code
_entity_poly.pdbx_strand_id
1 'polypeptide(L)'
;MERKKKSQGEGGSGENGESWLSWIANAFSSGVRVVGWILKPFLYLILFALLIAMIAFWFSMGAVAIFGADYLEFALTNSKLLNFAFVAQIFLLVGIPILMIILTLYGLLRNRAYQIKPIRRKLDWIWAGNLALLFVWVIFVGNDFTKEHHETYSDSLEGSGDPVSLVINSPEINDYQFGIHAPWVKVADQQFFQHALLDIAQSEDSKIVVNRKIQARGKNYGMAVSRAESMEYDFAVEGQEIMLSDFFMIQPWSQWRGQILNYEILLPVGQKVILPDLGNFIDVKLDLENLTESPRREIGKIWEMTENGLRCMDCQTI
;
A
#
# COMPACT_ATOMS: atom_id res chain seq x y z
N MET A 1 -52.36 90.49 -38.75
CA MET A 1 -52.33 89.03 -38.97
C MET A 1 -50.88 88.59 -39.02
N GLU A 2 -50.43 87.89 -37.99
CA GLU A 2 -49.04 87.48 -37.80
C GLU A 2 -48.58 86.49 -38.88
N ARG A 3 -47.43 86.80 -39.50
CA ARG A 3 -46.47 85.82 -40.01
C ARG A 3 -45.35 85.72 -38.98
N LYS A 4 -45.08 84.52 -38.46
CA LYS A 4 -43.77 84.20 -37.87
C LYS A 4 -43.22 82.90 -38.46
N LYS A 5 -41.95 83.03 -38.83
CA LYS A 5 -41.05 82.12 -39.52
C LYS A 5 -40.38 81.17 -38.50
N LYS A 6 -40.04 79.97 -39.00
CA LYS A 6 -38.87 79.12 -38.69
C LYS A 6 -38.45 78.95 -37.22
N SER A 7 -38.38 77.68 -36.81
CA SER A 7 -37.16 77.11 -36.21
C SER A 7 -37.16 75.59 -36.38
N GLN A 8 -36.43 75.13 -37.40
CA GLN A 8 -35.87 73.78 -37.50
C GLN A 8 -34.80 73.70 -36.41
N GLY A 9 -35.05 72.92 -35.36
CA GLY A 9 -34.04 72.54 -34.39
C GLY A 9 -33.46 71.20 -34.78
N GLU A 10 -32.27 71.21 -35.37
CA GLU A 10 -31.41 70.05 -35.49
C GLU A 10 -31.15 69.44 -34.11
N GLY A 11 -31.49 68.16 -33.97
CA GLY A 11 -31.16 67.32 -32.82
C GLY A 11 -30.54 66.00 -33.28
N GLY A 12 -29.69 66.06 -34.31
CA GLY A 12 -28.86 64.93 -34.71
C GLY A 12 -27.53 64.98 -33.97
N SER A 13 -27.33 64.12 -32.96
CA SER A 13 -26.01 63.63 -32.50
C SER A 13 -26.09 62.77 -31.22
N GLY A 14 -27.15 61.95 -31.06
CA GLY A 14 -27.25 61.00 -29.95
C GLY A 14 -27.40 59.53 -30.38
N GLU A 15 -28.10 59.26 -31.49
CA GLU A 15 -28.49 57.88 -31.85
C GLU A 15 -27.38 57.04 -32.52
N ASN A 16 -26.39 57.67 -33.17
CA ASN A 16 -25.40 56.91 -33.94
C ASN A 16 -24.30 56.28 -33.07
N GLY A 17 -24.00 56.85 -31.90
CA GLY A 17 -22.98 56.33 -30.98
C GLY A 17 -23.38 55.03 -30.26
N GLU A 18 -24.67 54.86 -29.97
CA GLU A 18 -25.20 53.65 -29.32
C GLU A 18 -25.38 52.47 -30.31
N SER A 19 -25.51 52.77 -31.61
CA SER A 19 -25.76 51.77 -32.66
C SER A 19 -24.54 50.88 -32.98
N TRP A 20 -23.33 51.42 -33.05
CA TRP A 20 -22.13 50.64 -33.36
C TRP A 20 -21.62 49.86 -32.12
N LEU A 21 -21.79 50.42 -30.92
CA LEU A 21 -21.49 49.73 -29.65
C LEU A 21 -22.43 48.53 -29.44
N SER A 22 -23.72 48.68 -29.73
CA SER A 22 -24.68 47.57 -29.67
C SER A 22 -24.42 46.52 -30.74
N TRP A 23 -23.96 46.90 -31.94
CA TRP A 23 -23.50 45.94 -32.96
C TRP A 23 -22.30 45.12 -32.49
N ILE A 24 -21.27 45.76 -31.89
CA ILE A 24 -20.10 45.05 -31.33
C ILE A 24 -20.54 44.14 -30.17
N ALA A 25 -21.39 44.62 -29.27
CA ALA A 25 -21.92 43.81 -28.16
C ALA A 25 -22.73 42.61 -28.66
N ASN A 26 -23.51 42.77 -29.73
CA ASN A 26 -24.25 41.70 -30.37
C ASN A 26 -23.33 40.70 -31.09
N ALA A 27 -22.29 41.17 -31.76
CA ALA A 27 -21.28 40.31 -32.40
C ALA A 27 -20.50 39.49 -31.35
N PHE A 28 -20.05 40.13 -30.28
CA PHE A 28 -19.35 39.48 -29.16
C PHE A 28 -20.25 38.47 -28.44
N SER A 29 -21.47 38.84 -28.07
CA SER A 29 -22.42 37.93 -27.42
C SER A 29 -22.86 36.77 -28.33
N SER A 30 -22.85 36.97 -29.65
CA SER A 30 -23.08 35.90 -30.63
C SER A 30 -21.89 34.95 -30.70
N GLY A 31 -20.66 35.46 -30.69
CA GLY A 31 -19.43 34.66 -30.59
C GLY A 31 -19.40 33.78 -29.33
N VAL A 32 -19.71 34.36 -28.16
CA VAL A 32 -19.81 33.61 -26.89
C VAL A 32 -20.89 32.52 -26.96
N ARG A 33 -22.03 32.79 -27.62
CA ARG A 33 -23.08 31.79 -27.84
C ARG A 33 -22.63 30.64 -28.72
N VAL A 34 -21.90 30.92 -29.81
CA VAL A 34 -21.35 29.89 -30.71
C VAL A 34 -20.34 29.01 -29.97
N VAL A 35 -19.42 29.61 -29.23
CA VAL A 35 -18.44 28.87 -28.39
C VAL A 35 -19.17 27.99 -27.38
N GLY A 36 -20.18 28.52 -26.68
CA GLY A 36 -20.98 27.75 -25.75
C GLY A 36 -21.73 26.59 -26.40
N TRP A 37 -22.16 26.73 -27.65
CA TRP A 37 -22.85 25.67 -28.40
C TRP A 37 -21.90 24.53 -28.80
N ILE A 38 -20.67 24.87 -29.19
CA ILE A 38 -19.61 23.91 -29.49
C ILE A 38 -19.13 23.18 -28.23
N LEU A 39 -19.03 23.89 -27.08
CA LEU A 39 -18.51 23.31 -25.83
C LEU A 39 -19.50 22.34 -25.16
N LYS A 40 -20.81 22.59 -25.28
CA LYS A 40 -21.86 21.77 -24.66
C LYS A 40 -21.78 20.26 -24.93
N PRO A 41 -21.64 19.75 -26.18
CA PRO A 41 -21.52 18.32 -26.41
C PRO A 41 -20.32 17.70 -25.69
N PHE A 42 -19.17 18.39 -25.65
CA PHE A 42 -18.01 17.92 -24.89
C PHE A 42 -18.29 17.86 -23.39
N LEU A 43 -18.99 18.86 -22.83
CA LEU A 43 -19.38 18.84 -21.42
C LEU A 43 -20.35 17.69 -21.10
N TYR A 44 -21.28 17.35 -22.01
CA TYR A 44 -22.14 16.16 -21.87
C TYR A 44 -21.33 14.87 -21.91
N LEU A 45 -20.33 14.77 -22.81
CA LEU A 45 -19.44 13.61 -22.89
C LEU A 45 -18.61 13.43 -21.61
N ILE A 46 -18.03 14.52 -21.09
CA ILE A 46 -17.30 14.51 -19.81
C ILE A 46 -18.23 14.10 -18.66
N LEU A 47 -19.44 14.65 -18.60
CA LEU A 47 -20.43 14.30 -17.58
C LEU A 47 -20.77 12.80 -17.64
N PHE A 48 -20.99 12.26 -18.85
CA PHE A 48 -21.28 10.84 -19.05
C PHE A 48 -20.11 9.95 -18.63
N ALA A 49 -18.88 10.31 -19.01
CA ALA A 49 -17.68 9.59 -18.60
C ALA A 49 -17.49 9.60 -17.07
N LEU A 50 -17.72 10.74 -16.42
CA LEU A 50 -17.65 10.85 -14.95
C LEU A 50 -18.71 10.00 -14.25
N LEU A 51 -19.91 9.89 -14.81
CA LEU A 51 -20.95 9.00 -14.27
C LEU A 51 -20.54 7.53 -14.36
N ILE A 52 -19.98 7.10 -15.50
CA ILE A 52 -19.44 5.74 -15.66
C ILE A 52 -18.31 5.50 -14.67
N ALA A 53 -17.36 6.43 -14.56
CA ALA A 53 -16.23 6.32 -13.63
C ALA A 53 -16.70 6.24 -12.18
N MET A 54 -17.72 7.02 -11.80
CA MET A 54 -18.29 6.98 -10.45
C MET A 54 -18.94 5.63 -10.16
N ILE A 55 -19.72 5.09 -11.10
CA ILE A 55 -20.34 3.76 -10.96
C ILE A 55 -19.26 2.68 -10.82
N ALA A 56 -18.25 2.70 -11.71
CA ALA A 56 -17.13 1.76 -11.64
C ALA A 56 -16.40 1.84 -10.30
N PHE A 57 -16.10 3.06 -9.82
CA PHE A 57 -15.48 3.29 -8.52
C PHE A 57 -16.34 2.71 -7.37
N TRP A 58 -17.67 2.90 -7.41
CA TRP A 58 -18.56 2.36 -6.38
C TRP A 58 -18.58 0.83 -6.39
N PHE A 59 -18.62 0.20 -7.56
CA PHE A 59 -18.51 -1.26 -7.69
C PHE A 59 -17.15 -1.76 -7.17
N SER A 60 -16.05 -1.09 -7.52
CA SER A 60 -14.72 -1.44 -7.02
C SER A 60 -14.63 -1.34 -5.49
N MET A 61 -15.18 -0.28 -4.88
CA MET A 61 -15.19 -0.14 -3.42
C MET A 61 -16.06 -1.21 -2.74
N GLY A 62 -17.18 -1.58 -3.35
CA GLY A 62 -17.99 -2.71 -2.89
C GLY A 62 -17.22 -4.04 -2.95
N ALA A 63 -16.47 -4.27 -4.03
CA ALA A 63 -15.60 -5.45 -4.15
C ALA A 63 -14.50 -5.46 -3.08
N VAL A 64 -13.84 -4.32 -2.81
CA VAL A 64 -12.85 -4.21 -1.73
C VAL A 64 -13.47 -4.51 -0.36
N ALA A 65 -14.69 -4.04 -0.09
CA ALA A 65 -15.37 -4.31 1.19
C ALA A 65 -15.66 -5.81 1.41
N ILE A 66 -15.90 -6.56 0.34
CA ILE A 66 -16.25 -7.99 0.39
C ILE A 66 -15.00 -8.87 0.32
N PHE A 67 -14.20 -8.70 -0.74
CA PHE A 67 -13.05 -9.56 -1.04
C PHE A 67 -11.75 -9.09 -0.35
N GLY A 68 -11.69 -7.81 0.03
CA GLY A 68 -10.54 -7.22 0.73
C GLY A 68 -10.67 -7.24 2.26
N ALA A 69 -11.73 -7.85 2.81
CA ALA A 69 -12.02 -7.78 4.24
C ALA A 69 -10.88 -8.33 5.12
N ASP A 70 -10.32 -9.49 4.74
CA ASP A 70 -9.19 -10.09 5.46
C ASP A 70 -7.94 -9.17 5.41
N TYR A 71 -7.70 -8.50 4.28
CA TYR A 71 -6.60 -7.53 4.14
C TYR A 71 -6.79 -6.30 5.03
N LEU A 72 -8.03 -5.84 5.21
CA LEU A 72 -8.33 -4.71 6.07
C LEU A 72 -8.24 -5.08 7.55
N GLU A 73 -8.66 -6.28 7.93
CA GLU A 73 -8.52 -6.81 9.30
C GLU A 73 -7.06 -6.81 9.72
N PHE A 74 -6.23 -7.34 8.82
CA PHE A 74 -4.80 -7.36 8.94
C PHE A 74 -4.16 -5.96 9.01
N ALA A 75 -4.43 -5.11 8.02
CA ALA A 75 -3.72 -3.84 7.87
C ALA A 75 -4.18 -2.78 8.89
N LEU A 76 -5.48 -2.73 9.19
CA LEU A 76 -6.08 -1.66 9.98
C LEU A 76 -6.45 -2.15 11.36
N THR A 77 -7.48 -2.99 11.47
CA THR A 77 -8.01 -3.44 12.76
C THR A 77 -8.84 -4.70 12.63
N ASN A 78 -8.84 -5.57 13.65
CA ASN A 78 -9.64 -6.79 13.70
C ASN A 78 -11.16 -6.55 13.89
N SER A 79 -11.62 -5.31 13.69
CA SER A 79 -13.04 -4.95 13.80
C SER A 79 -13.60 -4.72 12.40
N LYS A 80 -14.42 -5.69 11.95
CA LYS A 80 -15.16 -5.62 10.67
C LYS A 80 -15.94 -4.32 10.52
N LEU A 81 -16.58 -3.86 11.60
CA LEU A 81 -17.35 -2.61 11.60
C LEU A 81 -16.46 -1.39 11.34
N LEU A 82 -15.31 -1.32 12.02
CA LEU A 82 -14.37 -0.21 11.83
C LEU A 82 -13.71 -0.25 10.44
N ASN A 83 -13.39 -1.44 9.92
CA ASN A 83 -12.89 -1.60 8.55
C ASN A 83 -13.93 -1.17 7.51
N PHE A 84 -15.19 -1.57 7.69
CA PHE A 84 -16.28 -1.11 6.83
C PHE A 84 -16.43 0.42 6.89
N ALA A 85 -16.35 1.02 8.08
CA ALA A 85 -16.38 2.46 8.25
C ALA A 85 -15.21 3.16 7.53
N PHE A 86 -14.02 2.57 7.55
CA PHE A 86 -12.86 3.06 6.79
C PHE A 86 -13.09 2.97 5.27
N VAL A 87 -13.60 1.86 4.76
CA VAL A 87 -13.92 1.73 3.32
C VAL A 87 -15.00 2.74 2.91
N ALA A 88 -16.04 2.90 3.73
CA ALA A 88 -17.08 3.92 3.52
C ALA A 88 -16.50 5.35 3.56
N GLN A 89 -15.50 5.59 4.41
CA GLN A 89 -14.81 6.86 4.44
C GLN A 89 -14.07 7.15 3.14
N ILE A 90 -13.26 6.20 2.64
CA ILE A 90 -12.56 6.35 1.34
C ILE A 90 -13.56 6.52 0.20
N PHE A 91 -14.67 5.79 0.24
CA PHE A 91 -15.76 5.92 -0.73
C PHE A 91 -16.32 7.35 -0.76
N LEU A 92 -16.57 7.97 0.40
CA LEU A 92 -17.05 9.34 0.48
C LEU A 92 -15.98 10.37 0.12
N LEU A 93 -14.73 10.12 0.53
CA LEU A 93 -13.59 11.01 0.27
C LEU A 93 -13.34 11.21 -1.23
N VAL A 94 -13.49 10.16 -2.02
CA VAL A 94 -13.34 10.22 -3.50
C VAL A 94 -14.68 10.48 -4.19
N GLY A 95 -15.76 9.87 -3.70
CA GLY A 95 -17.09 9.95 -4.30
C GLY A 95 -17.71 11.35 -4.21
N ILE A 96 -17.56 12.06 -3.08
CA ILE A 96 -18.13 13.41 -2.94
C ILE A 96 -17.50 14.41 -3.92
N PRO A 97 -16.16 14.51 -4.08
CA PRO A 97 -15.56 15.37 -5.09
C PRO A 97 -16.06 15.10 -6.51
N ILE A 98 -16.15 13.83 -6.91
CA ILE A 98 -16.68 13.45 -8.22
C ILE A 98 -18.14 13.92 -8.36
N LEU A 99 -18.98 13.67 -7.35
CA LEU A 99 -20.37 14.13 -7.32
C LEU A 99 -20.47 15.67 -7.42
N MET A 100 -19.58 16.42 -6.74
CA MET A 100 -19.56 17.88 -6.80
C MET A 100 -19.19 18.40 -8.20
N ILE A 101 -18.27 17.72 -8.90
CA ILE A 101 -17.93 18.03 -10.29
C ILE A 101 -19.14 17.75 -11.21
N ILE A 102 -19.76 16.58 -11.07
CA ILE A 102 -20.97 16.18 -11.82
C ILE A 102 -22.09 17.22 -11.63
N LEU A 103 -22.38 17.60 -10.38
CA LEU A 103 -23.40 18.60 -10.06
C LEU A 103 -23.06 19.97 -10.66
N THR A 104 -21.79 20.37 -10.63
CA THR A 104 -21.34 21.64 -11.20
C THR A 104 -21.49 21.64 -12.73
N LEU A 105 -21.05 20.57 -13.42
CA LEU A 105 -21.20 20.41 -14.86
C LEU A 105 -22.67 20.39 -15.28
N TYR A 106 -23.51 19.65 -14.57
CA TYR A 106 -24.95 19.62 -14.79
C TYR A 106 -25.58 21.02 -14.61
N GLY A 107 -25.18 21.75 -13.57
CA GLY A 107 -25.61 23.13 -13.33
C GLY A 107 -25.25 24.09 -14.45
N LEU A 108 -24.03 23.98 -14.99
CA LEU A 108 -23.57 24.77 -16.13
C LEU A 108 -24.37 24.44 -17.39
N LEU A 109 -24.56 23.16 -17.71
CA LEU A 109 -25.32 22.71 -18.88
C LEU A 109 -26.79 23.16 -18.85
N ARG A 110 -27.38 23.23 -17.66
CA ARG A 110 -28.79 23.62 -17.45
C ARG A 110 -28.98 25.10 -17.13
N ASN A 111 -27.92 25.92 -17.14
CA ASN A 111 -27.94 27.32 -16.70
C ASN A 111 -28.53 27.51 -15.27
N ARG A 112 -28.35 26.51 -14.40
CA ARG A 112 -28.82 26.48 -12.99
C ARG A 112 -27.66 26.43 -12.00
N ALA A 113 -26.44 26.76 -12.42
CA ALA A 113 -25.25 26.71 -11.57
C ALA A 113 -25.43 27.44 -10.24
N TYR A 114 -26.13 28.59 -10.23
CA TYR A 114 -26.43 29.34 -9.00
C TYR A 114 -27.30 28.56 -8.00
N GLN A 115 -28.32 27.82 -8.47
CA GLN A 115 -29.21 27.03 -7.62
C GLN A 115 -28.51 25.81 -7.00
N ILE A 116 -27.43 25.32 -7.62
CA ILE A 116 -26.65 24.16 -7.13
C ILE A 116 -25.61 24.58 -6.08
N LYS A 117 -25.17 25.84 -6.07
CA LYS A 117 -24.17 26.36 -5.11
C LYS A 117 -24.45 26.00 -3.63
N PRO A 118 -25.67 26.15 -3.07
CA PRO A 118 -25.93 25.79 -1.67
C PRO A 118 -25.78 24.29 -1.40
N ILE A 119 -26.20 23.43 -2.33
CA ILE A 119 -26.04 21.97 -2.21
C ILE A 119 -24.56 21.60 -2.20
N ARG A 120 -23.80 22.16 -3.15
CA ARG A 120 -22.35 21.94 -3.22
C ARG A 120 -21.65 22.38 -1.95
N ARG A 121 -22.00 23.56 -1.40
CA ARG A 121 -21.42 24.05 -0.15
C ARG A 121 -21.67 23.12 1.04
N LYS A 122 -22.83 22.45 1.10
CA LYS A 122 -23.09 21.44 2.14
C LYS A 122 -22.20 20.21 1.95
N LEU A 123 -22.03 19.76 0.70
CA LEU A 123 -21.14 18.65 0.36
C LEU A 123 -19.67 18.98 0.67
N ASP A 124 -19.23 20.22 0.43
CA ASP A 124 -17.88 20.71 0.79
C ASP A 124 -17.63 20.53 2.30
N TRP A 125 -18.59 20.91 3.15
CA TRP A 125 -18.48 20.74 4.61
C TRP A 125 -18.48 19.27 5.04
N ILE A 126 -19.33 18.44 4.44
CA ILE A 126 -19.34 16.99 4.73
C ILE A 126 -18.01 16.35 4.33
N TRP A 127 -17.48 16.71 3.16
CA TRP A 127 -16.20 16.22 2.68
C TRP A 127 -15.04 16.68 3.58
N ALA A 128 -15.03 17.95 3.99
CA ALA A 128 -14.02 18.45 4.93
C ALA A 128 -14.06 17.72 6.28
N GLY A 129 -15.26 17.41 6.80
CA GLY A 129 -15.42 16.59 7.99
C GLY A 129 -14.93 15.15 7.79
N ASN A 130 -15.22 14.54 6.64
CA ASN A 130 -14.73 13.21 6.29
C ASN A 130 -13.19 13.16 6.20
N LEU A 131 -12.58 14.20 5.61
CA LEU A 131 -11.14 14.37 5.56
C LEU A 131 -10.53 14.52 6.96
N ALA A 132 -11.16 15.28 7.86
CA ALA A 132 -10.72 15.39 9.25
C ALA A 132 -10.73 14.02 9.96
N LEU A 133 -11.76 13.20 9.73
CA LEU A 133 -11.81 11.84 10.24
C LEU A 133 -10.72 10.94 9.65
N LEU A 134 -10.22 11.22 8.43
CA LEU A 134 -9.15 10.42 7.83
C LEU A 134 -7.85 10.63 8.62
N PHE A 135 -7.59 11.86 9.06
CA PHE A 135 -6.45 12.15 9.93
C PHE A 135 -6.54 11.39 11.26
N VAL A 136 -7.75 11.19 11.81
CA VAL A 136 -7.92 10.35 13.00
C VAL A 136 -7.47 8.92 12.75
N TRP A 137 -7.84 8.33 11.61
CA TRP A 137 -7.38 7.00 11.20
C TRP A 137 -5.88 6.94 11.00
N VAL A 138 -5.30 7.93 10.32
CA VAL A 138 -3.84 8.01 10.11
C VAL A 138 -3.09 8.08 11.44
N ILE A 139 -3.57 8.87 12.40
CA ILE A 139 -2.96 8.96 13.74
C ILE A 139 -3.16 7.65 14.51
N PHE A 140 -4.36 7.07 14.46
CA PHE A 140 -4.69 5.82 15.15
C PHE A 140 -3.78 4.66 14.69
N VAL A 141 -3.68 4.45 13.38
CA VAL A 141 -2.81 3.41 12.80
C VAL A 141 -1.35 3.78 12.95
N GLY A 142 -0.97 5.03 12.68
CA GLY A 142 0.41 5.50 12.76
C GLY A 142 1.00 5.38 14.16
N ASN A 143 0.19 5.60 15.21
CA ASN A 143 0.63 5.41 16.59
C ASN A 143 1.11 3.99 16.86
N ASP A 144 0.54 2.96 16.22
CA ASP A 144 0.97 1.58 16.39
C ASP A 144 2.40 1.28 15.89
N PHE A 145 3.03 2.20 15.16
CA PHE A 145 4.40 2.05 14.64
C PHE A 145 5.44 2.88 15.40
N THR A 146 5.04 3.56 16.48
CA THR A 146 5.88 4.56 17.19
C THR A 146 6.97 3.97 18.06
N LYS A 147 6.70 2.81 18.71
CA LYS A 147 7.68 2.08 19.52
C LYS A 147 8.03 0.79 18.83
N GLU A 148 9.26 0.37 19.05
CA GLU A 148 9.86 -0.81 18.45
C GLU A 148 10.50 -1.65 19.55
N HIS A 149 10.42 -2.95 19.40
CA HIS A 149 11.07 -3.91 20.27
C HIS A 149 11.74 -4.99 19.42
N HIS A 150 12.93 -5.43 19.86
CA HIS A 150 13.65 -6.56 19.31
C HIS A 150 14.06 -7.47 20.46
N GLU A 151 14.00 -8.77 20.22
CA GLU A 151 14.49 -9.80 21.12
C GLU A 151 15.28 -10.83 20.33
N THR A 152 16.30 -11.41 20.95
CA THR A 152 17.17 -12.41 20.33
C THR A 152 17.23 -13.64 21.21
N TYR A 153 16.88 -14.79 20.64
CA TYR A 153 17.09 -16.09 21.24
C TYR A 153 18.30 -16.73 20.58
N SER A 154 19.25 -17.23 21.38
CA SER A 154 20.49 -17.81 20.88
C SER A 154 20.58 -19.28 21.29
N ASP A 155 20.78 -20.14 20.31
CA ASP A 155 20.98 -21.58 20.50
C ASP A 155 22.38 -21.95 19.98
N SER A 156 23.24 -22.46 20.87
CA SER A 156 24.59 -22.91 20.48
C SER A 156 24.61 -24.42 20.30
N LEU A 157 25.17 -24.89 19.19
CA LEU A 157 25.40 -26.31 18.96
C LEU A 157 26.80 -26.68 19.49
N GLU A 158 26.86 -27.45 20.56
CA GLU A 158 28.11 -28.04 21.06
C GLU A 158 28.34 -29.41 20.43
N GLY A 159 29.42 -29.56 19.65
CA GLY A 159 29.82 -30.86 19.09
C GLY A 159 28.94 -31.36 17.92
N SER A 160 28.23 -30.49 17.22
CA SER A 160 27.54 -30.86 15.99
C SER A 160 28.56 -31.33 14.95
N GLY A 161 28.33 -32.49 14.35
CA GLY A 161 29.17 -33.01 13.28
C GLY A 161 29.25 -32.08 12.07
N ASP A 162 30.25 -32.36 11.23
CA ASP A 162 30.61 -31.62 10.04
C ASP A 162 30.33 -32.50 8.80
N PRO A 163 29.43 -32.12 7.87
CA PRO A 163 28.72 -30.84 7.76
C PRO A 163 27.41 -30.76 8.56
N VAL A 164 27.01 -29.55 8.95
CA VAL A 164 25.65 -29.25 9.43
C VAL A 164 24.69 -29.09 8.26
N SER A 165 23.46 -29.57 8.38
CA SER A 165 22.43 -29.47 7.35
C SER A 165 21.38 -28.43 7.74
N LEU A 166 21.07 -27.50 6.84
CA LEU A 166 19.90 -26.65 7.01
C LEU A 166 18.70 -27.33 6.35
N VAL A 167 17.55 -27.28 7.02
CA VAL A 167 16.28 -27.79 6.51
C VAL A 167 15.28 -26.65 6.56
N ILE A 168 14.69 -26.30 5.42
CA ILE A 168 13.63 -25.29 5.37
C ILE A 168 12.28 -26.00 5.42
N ASN A 169 11.53 -25.74 6.48
CA ASN A 169 10.13 -26.10 6.58
C ASN A 169 9.29 -25.00 5.95
N SER A 170 8.69 -25.28 4.80
CA SER A 170 7.77 -24.39 4.09
C SER A 170 6.40 -25.04 3.99
N PRO A 171 5.29 -24.38 4.38
CA PRO A 171 3.96 -24.93 4.31
C PRO A 171 3.55 -25.04 2.86
N GLU A 172 2.83 -26.11 2.54
CA GLU A 172 2.15 -26.24 1.25
C GLU A 172 0.98 -25.24 1.18
N ILE A 173 1.27 -24.01 0.77
CA ILE A 173 0.26 -22.97 0.57
C ILE A 173 -0.35 -23.14 -0.82
N ASN A 174 -1.47 -23.87 -0.89
CA ASN A 174 -2.21 -24.11 -2.14
C ASN A 174 -3.19 -22.99 -2.52
N ASP A 175 -3.28 -21.91 -1.74
CA ASP A 175 -4.39 -20.95 -1.81
C ASP A 175 -3.94 -19.55 -2.26
N TYR A 176 -3.37 -19.45 -3.47
CA TYR A 176 -3.15 -18.17 -4.16
C TYR A 176 -4.48 -17.68 -4.76
N GLN A 177 -5.47 -17.33 -3.93
CA GLN A 177 -6.82 -16.98 -4.41
C GLN A 177 -6.88 -15.73 -5.29
N PHE A 178 -5.85 -14.88 -5.25
CA PHE A 178 -5.71 -13.74 -6.13
C PHE A 178 -4.23 -13.59 -6.47
N GLY A 179 -3.89 -13.48 -7.76
CA GLY A 179 -2.51 -13.29 -8.26
C GLY A 179 -1.82 -11.98 -7.85
N ILE A 180 -2.15 -11.45 -6.68
CA ILE A 180 -1.42 -10.44 -5.94
C ILE A 180 -0.37 -11.21 -5.12
N HIS A 181 0.92 -10.97 -5.37
CA HIS A 181 1.96 -11.39 -4.43
C HIS A 181 1.79 -10.58 -3.15
N ALA A 182 0.91 -11.05 -2.26
CA ALA A 182 0.83 -10.55 -0.91
C ALA A 182 1.99 -11.17 -0.11
N PRO A 183 2.67 -10.42 0.76
CA PRO A 183 3.73 -10.95 1.62
C PRO A 183 3.20 -11.92 2.70
N TRP A 184 1.91 -12.28 2.64
CA TRP A 184 1.24 -13.19 3.55
C TRP A 184 0.07 -13.91 2.87
N VAL A 185 -0.28 -15.07 3.42
CA VAL A 185 -1.43 -15.87 3.00
C VAL A 185 -2.21 -16.32 4.22
N LYS A 186 -3.54 -16.34 4.14
CA LYS A 186 -4.42 -16.86 5.20
C LYS A 186 -4.78 -18.30 4.88
N VAL A 187 -4.48 -19.23 5.79
CA VAL A 187 -4.83 -20.65 5.70
C VAL A 187 -5.51 -21.05 7.01
N ALA A 188 -6.74 -21.59 6.94
CA ALA A 188 -7.49 -22.09 8.10
C ALA A 188 -7.51 -21.13 9.31
N ASP A 189 -7.81 -19.84 9.05
CA ASP A 189 -7.81 -18.73 10.03
C ASP A 189 -6.45 -18.31 10.60
N GLN A 190 -5.36 -19.03 10.31
CA GLN A 190 -4.00 -18.61 10.59
C GLN A 190 -3.43 -17.80 9.43
N GLN A 191 -2.63 -16.80 9.75
CA GLN A 191 -1.99 -15.93 8.76
C GLN A 191 -0.50 -16.24 8.71
N PHE A 192 -0.03 -16.71 7.56
CA PHE A 192 1.35 -17.06 7.27
C PHE A 192 2.03 -15.89 6.57
N PHE A 193 3.13 -15.40 7.13
CA PHE A 193 3.94 -14.31 6.58
C PHE A 193 5.18 -14.87 5.94
N GLN A 194 5.35 -14.64 4.65
CA GLN A 194 6.60 -14.90 3.95
C GLN A 194 7.55 -13.73 4.21
N HIS A 195 7.82 -13.37 5.48
CA HIS A 195 8.63 -12.20 5.86
C HIS A 195 9.74 -12.56 6.84
N ALA A 196 10.27 -13.78 6.70
CA ALA A 196 11.47 -14.22 7.36
C ALA A 196 12.73 -13.81 6.57
N LEU A 197 13.81 -13.56 7.29
CA LEU A 197 15.15 -13.24 6.77
C LEU A 197 16.13 -14.31 7.24
N LEU A 198 17.14 -14.58 6.43
CA LEU A 198 18.24 -15.49 6.76
C LEU A 198 19.58 -14.81 6.50
N ASP A 199 20.42 -14.71 7.52
CA ASP A 199 21.83 -14.29 7.43
C ASP A 199 22.71 -15.48 7.83
N ILE A 200 23.71 -15.83 7.00
CA ILE A 200 24.76 -16.78 7.38
C ILE A 200 26.09 -16.06 7.32
N ALA A 201 26.74 -15.98 8.48
CA ALA A 201 27.97 -15.22 8.68
C ALA A 201 29.00 -16.02 9.50
N GLN A 202 30.23 -15.53 9.50
CA GLN A 202 31.31 -16.11 10.30
C GLN A 202 31.06 -15.90 11.81
N SER A 203 31.33 -16.93 12.61
CA SER A 203 31.33 -16.87 14.07
C SER A 203 32.67 -16.34 14.58
N GLU A 204 32.63 -15.49 15.61
CA GLU A 204 33.84 -15.07 16.36
C GLU A 204 34.34 -16.18 17.31
N ASP A 205 33.45 -17.12 17.66
CA ASP A 205 33.72 -18.23 18.57
C ASP A 205 33.93 -19.53 17.79
N SER A 206 34.43 -20.57 18.47
CA SER A 206 34.61 -21.91 17.88
C SER A 206 33.32 -22.74 17.84
N LYS A 207 32.15 -22.11 17.99
CA LYS A 207 30.84 -22.78 18.07
C LYS A 207 29.92 -22.29 16.97
N ILE A 208 29.03 -23.16 16.52
CA ILE A 208 27.90 -22.78 15.69
C ILE A 208 26.85 -22.16 16.61
N VAL A 209 26.40 -20.96 16.26
CA VAL A 209 25.36 -20.25 17.00
C VAL A 209 24.22 -19.91 16.04
N VAL A 210 23.00 -20.22 16.44
CA VAL A 210 21.79 -19.82 15.71
C VAL A 210 21.06 -18.78 16.53
N ASN A 211 21.01 -17.56 16.01
CA ASN A 211 20.29 -16.44 16.60
C ASN A 211 18.94 -16.28 15.90
N ARG A 212 17.87 -16.29 16.69
CA ARG A 212 16.51 -15.98 16.25
C ARG A 212 16.16 -14.59 16.75
N LYS A 213 16.19 -13.62 15.83
CA LYS A 213 15.89 -12.21 16.12
C LYS A 213 14.44 -11.94 15.75
N ILE A 214 13.61 -11.69 16.74
CA ILE A 214 12.21 -11.29 16.57
C ILE A 214 12.08 -9.79 16.77
N GLN A 215 11.22 -9.15 16.00
CA GLN A 215 10.97 -7.71 16.07
C GLN A 215 9.50 -7.42 15.85
N ALA A 216 8.97 -6.39 16.51
CA ALA A 216 7.66 -5.83 16.21
C ALA A 216 7.53 -4.37 16.67
N ARG A 217 6.49 -3.68 16.20
CA ARG A 217 6.15 -2.32 16.62
C ARG A 217 4.83 -2.23 17.38
N GLY A 218 4.73 -1.20 18.21
CA GLY A 218 3.56 -0.93 19.02
C GLY A 218 3.37 0.56 19.33
N LYS A 219 2.15 0.89 19.76
CA LYS A 219 1.83 2.21 20.35
C LYS A 219 2.54 2.50 21.66
N ASN A 220 3.02 1.44 22.31
CA ASN A 220 3.85 1.49 23.49
C ASN A 220 4.76 0.26 23.51
N TYR A 221 5.77 0.25 24.38
CA TYR A 221 6.76 -0.83 24.45
C TYR A 221 6.12 -2.18 24.78
N GLY A 222 5.19 -2.25 25.75
CA GLY A 222 4.52 -3.50 26.11
C GLY A 222 3.73 -4.13 24.96
N MET A 223 3.09 -3.31 24.12
CA MET A 223 2.42 -3.79 22.90
C MET A 223 3.42 -4.28 21.85
N ALA A 224 4.59 -3.64 21.73
CA ALA A 224 5.64 -4.08 20.82
C ALA A 224 6.23 -5.43 21.25
N VAL A 225 6.51 -5.61 22.55
CA VAL A 225 6.94 -6.88 23.16
C VAL A 225 5.90 -7.97 22.91
N SER A 226 4.66 -7.74 23.33
CA SER A 226 3.58 -8.73 23.17
C SER A 226 3.36 -9.14 21.72
N ARG A 227 3.52 -8.22 20.75
CA ARG A 227 3.41 -8.54 19.32
C ARG A 227 4.59 -9.35 18.80
N ALA A 228 5.82 -9.05 19.24
CA ALA A 228 7.00 -9.80 18.84
C ALA A 228 6.95 -11.23 19.40
N GLU A 229 6.63 -11.37 20.69
CA GLU A 229 6.52 -12.65 21.38
C GLU A 229 5.33 -13.49 20.88
N SER A 230 4.28 -12.86 20.34
CA SER A 230 3.12 -13.58 19.77
C SER A 230 3.37 -14.18 18.39
N MET A 231 4.56 -13.98 17.80
CA MET A 231 4.90 -14.61 16.53
C MET A 231 5.16 -16.10 16.75
N GLU A 232 4.49 -16.92 15.96
CA GLU A 232 4.62 -18.37 16.00
C GLU A 232 5.40 -18.83 14.77
N TYR A 233 6.48 -19.57 14.95
CA TYR A 233 7.31 -20.06 13.85
C TYR A 233 7.96 -21.38 14.27
N ASP A 234 8.14 -22.27 13.29
CA ASP A 234 8.78 -23.55 13.55
C ASP A 234 10.30 -23.38 13.58
N PHE A 235 10.91 -23.94 14.62
CA PHE A 235 12.35 -23.97 14.79
C PHE A 235 12.75 -25.19 15.60
N ALA A 236 13.71 -25.96 15.10
CA ALA A 236 14.29 -27.08 15.82
C ALA A 236 15.76 -27.24 15.49
N VAL A 237 16.54 -27.68 16.49
CA VAL A 237 17.93 -28.07 16.32
C VAL A 237 18.06 -29.50 16.81
N GLU A 238 18.24 -30.43 15.88
CA GLU A 238 18.30 -31.86 16.16
C GLU A 238 19.61 -32.47 15.62
N GLY A 239 20.58 -32.67 16.52
CA GLY A 239 21.88 -33.21 16.16
C GLY A 239 22.68 -32.29 15.23
N GLN A 240 22.68 -32.60 13.93
CA GLN A 240 23.37 -31.84 12.87
C GLN A 240 22.39 -31.10 11.95
N GLU A 241 21.09 -31.17 12.22
CA GLU A 241 20.07 -30.52 11.40
C GLU A 241 19.54 -29.28 12.12
N ILE A 242 19.55 -28.15 11.41
CA ILE A 242 18.93 -26.91 11.83
C ILE A 242 17.68 -26.72 10.96
N MET A 243 16.52 -26.92 11.57
CA MET A 243 15.22 -26.72 10.93
C MET A 243 14.77 -25.28 11.13
N LEU A 244 14.56 -24.57 10.02
CA LEU A 244 14.11 -23.19 9.97
C LEU A 244 12.80 -23.09 9.21
N SER A 245 11.99 -22.11 9.58
CA SER A 245 10.78 -21.78 8.87
C SER A 245 11.03 -20.55 7.99
N ASP A 246 10.65 -20.59 6.70
CA ASP A 246 10.70 -19.41 5.82
C ASP A 246 9.48 -18.49 6.01
N PHE A 247 8.65 -18.79 7.00
CA PHE A 247 7.46 -18.05 7.37
C PHE A 247 7.37 -17.83 8.88
N PHE A 248 6.44 -16.98 9.28
CA PHE A 248 5.96 -16.95 10.65
C PHE A 248 4.46 -16.68 10.65
N MET A 249 3.80 -17.01 11.74
CA MET A 249 2.39 -16.79 11.94
C MET A 249 2.17 -15.66 12.94
N ILE A 250 1.14 -14.86 12.69
CA ILE A 250 0.62 -13.90 13.66
C ILE A 250 -0.74 -14.39 14.11
N GLN A 251 -1.00 -14.31 15.41
CA GLN A 251 -2.28 -14.70 15.98
C GLN A 251 -3.44 -13.89 15.38
N PRO A 252 -4.63 -14.48 15.16
CA PRO A 252 -5.74 -13.82 14.46
C PRO A 252 -6.22 -12.49 15.07
N TRP A 253 -5.95 -12.27 16.35
CA TRP A 253 -6.31 -11.03 17.06
C TRP A 253 -5.19 -9.98 17.07
N SER A 254 -4.05 -10.24 16.43
CA SER A 254 -2.92 -9.34 16.33
C SER A 254 -2.76 -8.85 14.90
N GLN A 255 -2.52 -7.54 14.73
CA GLN A 255 -2.25 -6.97 13.40
C GLN A 255 -0.76 -7.00 13.11
N TRP A 256 -0.41 -6.97 11.82
CA TRP A 256 0.96 -6.67 11.45
C TRP A 256 1.29 -5.20 11.60
N ARG A 257 2.40 -4.98 12.29
CA ARG A 257 2.99 -3.73 12.72
C ARG A 257 4.50 -3.87 12.64
N GLY A 258 5.00 -4.31 11.49
CA GLY A 258 6.43 -4.51 11.26
C GLY A 258 7.00 -5.69 12.05
N GLN A 259 6.24 -6.77 12.17
CA GLN A 259 6.75 -8.06 12.63
C GLN A 259 7.78 -8.57 11.65
N ILE A 260 8.96 -8.96 12.15
CA ILE A 260 10.06 -9.50 11.36
C ILE A 260 10.67 -10.65 12.15
N LEU A 261 10.92 -11.77 11.47
CA LEU A 261 11.72 -12.89 11.95
C LEU A 261 13.03 -12.91 11.16
N ASN A 262 14.16 -12.86 11.85
CA ASN A 262 15.49 -12.95 11.24
C ASN A 262 16.30 -14.05 11.90
N TYR A 263 16.69 -15.04 11.12
CA TYR A 263 17.64 -16.06 11.51
C TYR A 263 19.04 -15.62 11.16
N GLU A 264 19.95 -15.60 12.12
CA GLU A 264 21.38 -15.37 11.91
C GLU A 264 22.14 -16.61 12.36
N ILE A 265 22.75 -17.31 11.40
CA ILE A 265 23.54 -18.51 11.64
C ILE A 265 25.01 -18.12 11.59
N LEU A 266 25.69 -18.25 12.73
CA LEU A 266 27.11 -17.98 12.86
C LEU A 266 27.88 -19.31 12.79
N LEU A 267 28.73 -19.44 11.77
CA LEU A 267 29.55 -20.64 11.53
C LEU A 267 31.03 -20.34 11.82
N PRO A 268 31.73 -21.15 12.63
CA PRO A 268 33.17 -20.99 12.81
C PRO A 268 33.93 -21.33 11.53
N VAL A 269 35.14 -20.78 11.39
CA VAL A 269 36.02 -21.08 10.24
C VAL A 269 36.32 -22.58 10.17
N GLY A 270 36.23 -23.15 8.98
CA GLY A 270 36.40 -24.57 8.68
C GLY A 270 35.11 -25.41 8.83
N GLN A 271 34.04 -24.83 9.38
CA GLN A 271 32.75 -25.52 9.47
C GLN A 271 32.10 -25.61 8.09
N LYS A 272 31.56 -26.78 7.76
CA LYS A 272 30.76 -26.96 6.55
C LYS A 272 29.27 -26.97 6.85
N VAL A 273 28.52 -26.46 5.88
CA VAL A 273 27.06 -26.39 5.88
C VAL A 273 26.51 -26.90 4.55
N ILE A 274 25.44 -27.69 4.60
CA ILE A 274 24.64 -28.08 3.44
C ILE A 274 23.49 -27.08 3.34
N LEU A 275 23.46 -26.33 2.23
CA LEU A 275 22.38 -25.38 1.97
C LEU A 275 21.27 -26.06 1.14
N PRO A 276 20.03 -26.13 1.65
CA PRO A 276 18.89 -26.69 0.93
C PRO A 276 18.39 -25.67 -0.10
N ASP A 277 17.20 -25.92 -0.67
CA ASP A 277 16.44 -24.85 -1.29
C ASP A 277 16.11 -23.81 -0.20
N LEU A 278 16.51 -22.55 -0.44
CA LEU A 278 16.33 -21.44 0.51
C LEU A 278 14.87 -20.95 0.55
N GLY A 279 13.94 -21.63 -0.10
CA GLY A 279 12.51 -21.36 0.00
C GLY A 279 12.15 -19.91 -0.30
N ASN A 280 11.21 -19.39 0.48
CA ASN A 280 10.59 -18.08 0.31
C ASN A 280 11.07 -17.02 1.32
N PHE A 281 12.26 -17.18 1.90
CA PHE A 281 12.89 -16.06 2.64
C PHE A 281 12.92 -14.81 1.74
N ILE A 282 12.44 -13.68 2.27
CA ILE A 282 12.40 -12.41 1.50
C ILE A 282 13.80 -11.96 1.14
N ASP A 283 14.71 -12.12 2.10
CA ASP A 283 16.11 -11.78 1.94
C ASP A 283 16.95 -12.90 2.53
N VAL A 284 17.99 -13.26 1.78
CA VAL A 284 18.98 -14.22 2.20
C VAL A 284 20.35 -13.59 1.98
N LYS A 285 21.01 -13.27 3.08
CA LYS A 285 22.35 -12.71 3.08
C LYS A 285 23.33 -13.81 3.43
N LEU A 286 24.27 -14.02 2.53
CA LEU A 286 25.31 -15.02 2.68
C LEU A 286 26.63 -14.29 2.46
N ASP A 287 27.52 -14.37 3.44
CA ASP A 287 28.87 -13.84 3.28
C ASP A 287 29.63 -14.77 2.33
N LEU A 288 29.69 -14.45 1.05
CA LEU A 288 30.29 -15.32 0.01
C LEU A 288 31.73 -14.88 -0.27
N GLU A 289 32.66 -15.83 -0.29
CA GLU A 289 34.04 -15.56 -0.70
C GLU A 289 34.11 -15.15 -2.18
N ASN A 290 33.24 -15.73 -3.01
CA ASN A 290 33.15 -15.42 -4.43
C ASN A 290 31.71 -15.08 -4.86
N LEU A 291 31.49 -13.82 -5.24
CA LEU A 291 30.18 -13.28 -5.64
C LEU A 291 29.63 -13.86 -6.97
N THR A 292 30.44 -14.61 -7.74
CA THR A 292 29.95 -15.28 -8.95
C THR A 292 29.15 -16.55 -8.64
N GLU A 293 29.33 -17.12 -7.44
CA GLU A 293 28.58 -18.28 -6.97
C GLU A 293 27.21 -17.85 -6.45
N SER A 294 26.19 -18.65 -6.73
CA SER A 294 24.82 -18.36 -6.32
C SER A 294 24.25 -19.55 -5.57
N PRO A 295 24.09 -19.47 -4.24
CA PRO A 295 23.51 -20.53 -3.42
C PRO A 295 22.13 -21.01 -3.90
N ARG A 296 21.29 -20.12 -4.46
CA ARG A 296 20.00 -20.49 -5.09
C ARG A 296 20.12 -21.40 -6.32
N ARG A 297 21.29 -21.48 -6.97
CA ARG A 297 21.55 -22.37 -8.13
C ARG A 297 22.25 -23.67 -7.72
N GLU A 298 22.79 -23.71 -6.51
CA GLU A 298 23.68 -24.75 -6.01
C GLU A 298 23.03 -25.43 -4.80
N ILE A 299 21.78 -25.84 -5.00
CA ILE A 299 20.92 -26.46 -3.98
C ILE A 299 21.50 -27.82 -3.57
N GLY A 300 21.56 -28.05 -2.26
CA GLY A 300 22.06 -29.29 -1.66
C GLY A 300 23.58 -29.42 -1.71
N LYS A 301 24.31 -28.38 -2.09
CA LYS A 301 25.78 -28.37 -2.13
C LYS A 301 26.37 -28.05 -0.76
N ILE A 302 27.61 -28.49 -0.57
CA ILE A 302 28.40 -28.25 0.64
C ILE A 302 29.16 -26.94 0.49
N TRP A 303 29.03 -26.08 1.49
CA TRP A 303 29.73 -24.82 1.62
C TRP A 303 30.60 -24.86 2.86
N GLU A 304 31.84 -24.37 2.76
CA GLU A 304 32.77 -24.26 3.88
C GLU A 304 32.92 -22.79 4.27
N MET A 305 32.79 -22.48 5.57
CA MET A 305 33.07 -21.13 6.07
C MET A 305 34.58 -20.90 6.13
N THR A 306 35.08 -19.93 5.38
CA THR A 306 36.50 -19.52 5.39
C THR A 306 36.66 -18.17 6.10
N GLU A 307 37.90 -17.68 6.22
CA GLU A 307 38.17 -16.32 6.71
C GLU A 307 37.64 -15.21 5.78
N ASN A 308 37.35 -15.54 4.52
CA ASN A 308 36.84 -14.60 3.51
C ASN A 308 35.35 -14.80 3.21
N GLY A 309 34.65 -15.67 3.95
CA GLY A 309 33.26 -16.05 3.73
C GLY A 309 33.06 -17.50 3.28
N LEU A 310 31.83 -17.84 2.93
CA LEU A 310 31.39 -19.14 2.44
C LEU A 310 31.96 -19.40 1.05
N ARG A 311 32.61 -20.55 0.92
CA ARG A 311 33.15 -21.08 -0.32
C ARG A 311 32.45 -22.38 -0.68
N CYS A 312 31.92 -22.48 -1.89
CA CYS A 312 31.33 -23.74 -2.32
C CYS A 312 32.39 -24.80 -2.61
N MET A 313 32.21 -26.00 -2.09
CA MET A 313 33.17 -27.10 -2.24
C MET A 313 32.92 -27.93 -3.51
N ASP A 314 31.67 -27.99 -3.97
CA ASP A 314 31.22 -28.89 -5.05
C ASP A 314 30.43 -28.16 -6.17
N CYS A 315 30.60 -26.85 -6.28
CA CYS A 315 29.95 -26.03 -7.31
C CYS A 315 30.70 -26.13 -8.64
N GLN A 316 29.96 -26.16 -9.75
CA GLN A 316 30.58 -26.09 -11.08
C GLN A 316 30.83 -24.62 -11.41
N THR A 317 32.10 -24.25 -11.56
CA THR A 317 32.46 -22.95 -12.15
C THR A 317 31.98 -22.94 -13.61
N ILE A 318 30.92 -22.18 -13.89
CA ILE A 318 30.45 -21.88 -15.25
C ILE A 318 31.27 -20.73 -15.83
#